data_AF-A0A9W8Y6J9-F1
#
_entry.id   AF-A0A9W8Y6J9-F1
#
_cell.length_a   1.000
_cell.length_b   1.000
_cell.length_c   1.000
_cell.angle_alpha   90.00
_cell.angle_beta   90.00
_cell.angle_gamma   90.00
#
_symmetry.space_group_name_H-M   'P 1'
#
loop_
_entity.id
_entity.type
_entity.pdbx_description
1 polymer ?
#
loop_
_entity_poly.entity_id
_entity_poly.type
_entity_poly.pdbx_seq_one_letter_code
_entity_poly.pdbx_strand_id
1 'polypeptide(L)'
;MAATNFLTVVGSFNVFLGPFMGIMFADYFLIRKRTMKLTALFDETPGTLYWYSKGWNWRAAFAWISSVWFLMPGLVQRGLPSSEIALGWTRLYQLSWFLGCLVGGIVYMLLDFFWPMPGKTVVDDADYFGTFGEVPVLQGFDNGDVSPVEVKEASWNVSEKDIEAQG
;
A
#
# COMPACT_ATOMS: atom_id res chain seq x y z
N MET A 1 27.16 5.47 27.76
CA MET A 1 26.94 6.20 26.50
C MET A 1 26.32 5.33 25.40
N ALA A 2 26.74 4.07 25.20
CA ALA A 2 26.17 3.20 24.16
C ALA A 2 24.63 2.97 24.24
N ALA A 3 24.09 2.71 25.43
CA ALA A 3 22.66 2.48 25.62
C ALA A 3 21.78 3.69 25.22
N THR A 4 22.23 4.90 25.55
CA THR A 4 21.52 6.15 25.20
C THR A 4 21.52 6.41 23.70
N ASN A 5 22.60 6.07 23.01
CA ASN A 5 22.71 6.22 21.56
C ASN A 5 21.79 5.21 20.84
N PHE A 6 21.73 3.96 21.32
CA PHE A 6 20.82 2.95 20.80
C PHE A 6 19.34 3.39 20.91
N LEU A 7 18.92 3.89 22.07
CA LEU A 7 17.56 4.41 22.27
C LEU A 7 17.23 5.59 21.35
N THR A 8 18.24 6.41 21.02
CA THR A 8 18.06 7.53 20.10
C THR A 8 17.78 7.01 18.68
N VAL A 9 18.57 6.04 18.20
CA VAL A 9 18.35 5.42 16.89
C VAL A 9 16.97 4.75 16.80
N VAL A 10 16.59 3.94 17.79
CA VAL A 10 15.28 3.28 17.83
C VAL A 10 14.14 4.29 17.86
N GLY A 11 14.27 5.35 18.66
CA GLY A 11 13.25 6.39 18.70
C GLY A 11 13.16 7.18 17.39
N SER A 12 14.26 7.40 16.67
CA SER A 12 14.24 7.98 15.32
C SER A 12 13.44 7.13 14.35
N PHE A 13 13.62 5.79 14.37
CA PHE A 13 12.83 4.89 13.53
C PHE A 13 11.33 4.97 13.84
N ASN A 14 10.96 5.10 15.11
CA ASN A 14 9.56 5.23 15.52
C ASN A 14 8.88 6.48 14.96
N VAL A 15 9.62 7.58 14.76
CA VAL A 15 9.09 8.82 14.16
C VAL A 15 8.65 8.61 12.71
N PHE A 16 9.31 7.73 11.96
CA PHE A 16 8.95 7.43 10.56
C PHE A 16 7.90 6.32 10.45
N LEU A 17 8.00 5.30 11.29
CA LEU A 17 7.10 4.14 11.28
C LEU A 17 5.72 4.44 11.88
N GLY A 18 5.65 5.31 12.90
CA GLY A 18 4.39 5.73 13.51
C GLY A 18 3.37 6.27 12.50
N PRO A 19 3.70 7.32 11.72
CA PRO A 19 2.78 7.86 10.71
C PRO A 19 2.50 6.87 9.57
N PHE A 20 3.47 6.02 9.20
CA PHE A 20 3.23 4.97 8.20
C PHE A 20 2.16 3.99 8.67
N MET A 21 2.27 3.49 9.91
CA MET A 21 1.26 2.62 10.52
C MET A 21 -0.10 3.32 10.61
N GLY A 22 -0.13 4.60 11.02
CA GLY A 22 -1.38 5.37 11.09
C GLY A 22 -2.11 5.48 9.76
N ILE A 23 -1.38 5.70 8.68
CA ILE A 23 -1.94 5.75 7.32
C ILE A 23 -2.50 4.37 6.93
N MET A 24 -1.77 3.28 7.21
CA MET A 24 -2.27 1.92 6.93
C MET A 24 -3.54 1.59 7.74
N PHE A 25 -3.58 1.95 9.02
CA PHE A 25 -4.75 1.77 9.86
C PHE A 25 -5.95 2.55 9.32
N ALA A 26 -5.76 3.82 8.95
CA ALA A 26 -6.82 4.64 8.39
C ALA A 26 -7.31 4.11 7.02
N ASP A 27 -6.39 3.71 6.15
CA ASP A 27 -6.74 3.15 4.83
C ASP A 27 -7.57 1.88 4.96
N TYR A 28 -7.11 0.91 5.75
CA TYR A 28 -7.75 -0.39 5.83
C TYR A 28 -9.04 -0.37 6.67
N PHE A 29 -8.99 0.20 7.87
CA PHE A 29 -10.12 0.11 8.81
C PHE A 29 -11.18 1.19 8.60
N LEU A 30 -10.77 2.43 8.30
CA LEU A 30 -11.69 3.56 8.24
C LEU A 30 -12.20 3.80 6.82
N ILE A 31 -11.29 3.83 5.83
CA ILE A 31 -11.64 4.15 4.44
C ILE A 31 -12.22 2.92 3.73
N ARG A 32 -11.50 1.79 3.76
CA ARG A 32 -11.89 0.55 3.06
C ARG A 32 -12.78 -0.38 3.86
N LYS A 33 -13.02 -0.08 5.14
CA LYS A 33 -13.89 -0.87 6.04
C LYS A 33 -13.59 -2.38 6.01
N ARG A 34 -12.30 -2.75 5.97
CA ARG A 34 -11.82 -4.15 5.90
C ARG A 34 -12.17 -4.90 4.61
N THR A 35 -12.53 -4.20 3.54
CA THR A 35 -12.81 -4.79 2.23
C THR A 35 -11.69 -4.48 1.24
N MET A 36 -11.20 -5.49 0.53
CA MET A 36 -10.17 -5.33 -0.51
C MET A 36 -10.43 -6.29 -1.65
N LYS A 37 -10.43 -5.79 -2.89
CA LYS A 37 -10.48 -6.62 -4.10
C LYS A 37 -9.10 -7.25 -4.33
N LEU A 38 -8.98 -8.57 -4.25
CA LEU A 38 -7.72 -9.30 -4.43
C LEU A 38 -7.37 -9.39 -5.92
N THR A 39 -8.35 -9.58 -6.80
CA THR A 39 -8.10 -9.67 -8.26
C THR A 39 -7.42 -8.42 -8.78
N ALA A 40 -7.87 -7.24 -8.31
CA ALA A 40 -7.24 -5.98 -8.68
C ALA A 40 -5.90 -5.74 -7.98
N LEU A 41 -5.64 -6.39 -6.83
CA LEU A 41 -4.39 -6.24 -6.08
C LEU A 41 -3.22 -6.94 -6.78
N PHE A 42 -3.50 -8.07 -7.43
CA PHE A 42 -2.52 -8.84 -8.21
C PHE A 42 -2.49 -8.47 -9.71
N ASP A 43 -3.29 -7.50 -10.12
CA ASP A 43 -3.37 -7.03 -11.50
C ASP A 43 -2.65 -5.69 -11.66
N GLU A 44 -1.61 -5.70 -12.48
CA GLU A 44 -0.75 -4.56 -12.80
C GLU A 44 -1.14 -3.85 -14.10
N THR A 45 -2.32 -4.15 -14.67
CA THR A 45 -2.75 -3.51 -15.91
C THR A 45 -3.11 -2.03 -15.72
N PRO A 46 -2.81 -1.16 -16.71
CA PRO A 46 -3.16 0.25 -16.65
C PRO A 46 -4.69 0.45 -16.57
N GLY A 47 -5.15 1.10 -15.50
CA GLY A 47 -6.56 1.38 -15.27
C GLY A 47 -7.20 0.53 -14.17
N THR A 48 -6.47 -0.44 -13.63
CA THR A 48 -6.93 -1.23 -12.48
C THR A 48 -7.01 -0.36 -11.21
N LEU A 49 -7.89 -0.75 -10.29
CA LEU A 49 -8.28 0.03 -9.11
C LEU A 49 -7.09 0.55 -8.28
N TYR A 50 -6.03 -0.25 -8.15
CA TYR A 50 -4.82 0.11 -7.38
C TYR A 50 -3.68 0.64 -8.25
N TRP A 51 -3.87 0.79 -9.56
CA TRP A 51 -2.89 1.39 -10.45
C TRP A 51 -2.74 2.90 -10.20
N TYR A 52 -3.72 3.57 -9.58
CA TYR A 52 -3.67 5.01 -9.27
C TYR A 52 -3.10 5.85 -10.44
N SER A 53 -2.18 6.77 -10.16
CA SER A 53 -1.45 7.53 -11.17
C SER A 53 -0.15 6.80 -11.54
N LYS A 54 -0.25 5.77 -12.39
CA LYS A 54 0.89 4.99 -12.92
C LYS A 54 1.65 4.17 -11.85
N GLY A 55 0.89 3.52 -10.98
CA GLY A 55 1.35 2.74 -9.83
C GLY A 55 1.55 3.55 -8.53
N TRP A 56 1.36 4.87 -8.56
CA TRP A 56 1.70 5.74 -7.41
C TRP A 56 0.47 6.36 -6.71
N ASN A 57 0.34 6.10 -5.42
CA ASN A 57 -0.61 6.78 -4.54
C ASN A 57 0.03 8.02 -3.89
N TRP A 58 -0.07 9.16 -4.60
CA TRP A 58 0.48 10.43 -4.13
C TRP A 58 -0.11 10.91 -2.80
N ARG A 59 -1.33 10.51 -2.47
CA ARG A 59 -2.04 10.93 -1.25
C ARG A 59 -1.39 10.33 -0.01
N ALA A 60 -1.08 9.02 -0.08
CA ALA A 60 -0.38 8.33 1.00
C ALA A 60 1.03 8.90 1.20
N ALA A 61 1.75 9.18 0.11
CA ALA A 61 3.07 9.80 0.16
C ALA A 61 3.03 11.20 0.81
N PHE A 62 2.08 12.05 0.40
CA PHE A 62 1.93 13.38 0.96
C PHE A 62 1.52 13.35 2.44
N ALA A 63 0.58 12.46 2.81
CA ALA A 63 0.16 12.28 4.19
C ALA A 63 1.34 11.83 5.08
N TRP A 64 2.19 10.94 4.57
CA TRP A 64 3.37 10.49 5.30
C TRP A 64 4.39 11.62 5.48
N ILE A 65 4.76 12.34 4.42
CA ILE A 65 5.74 13.42 4.48
C ILE A 65 5.26 14.55 5.41
N SER A 66 4.01 14.98 5.28
CA SER A 66 3.45 16.06 6.12
C SER A 66 3.40 15.67 7.60
N SER A 67 3.11 14.39 7.90
CA SER A 67 3.11 13.89 9.28
C SER A 67 4.51 13.78 9.85
N VAL A 68 5.46 13.24 9.09
CA VAL A 68 6.88 13.21 9.50
C VAL A 68 7.38 14.62 9.76
N TRP A 69 7.08 15.57 8.86
CA TRP A 69 7.44 16.98 9.01
C TRP A 69 6.92 17.58 10.33
N PHE A 70 5.68 17.26 10.71
CA PHE A 70 5.10 17.70 11.98
C PHE A 70 5.85 17.15 13.20
N LEU A 71 6.41 15.93 13.11
CA LEU A 71 7.15 15.29 14.20
C LEU A 71 8.66 15.61 14.23
N MET A 72 9.21 16.13 13.13
CA MET A 72 10.64 16.44 12.99
C MET A 72 11.22 17.34 14.09
N PRO A 73 10.54 18.39 14.58
CA PRO A 73 11.10 19.23 15.64
C PRO A 73 11.41 18.46 16.93
N GLY A 74 10.60 17.45 17.27
CA GLY A 74 10.84 16.59 18.43
C GLY A 74 12.06 15.68 18.27
N LEU A 75 12.38 15.28 17.03
CA LEU A 75 13.56 14.48 16.70
C LEU A 75 14.84 15.32 16.73
N VAL A 76 14.82 16.52 16.10
CA VAL A 76 15.97 17.43 16.03
C VAL A 76 16.45 17.82 17.42
N GLN A 77 15.53 18.06 18.34
CA GLN A 77 15.88 18.41 19.73
C GLN A 77 16.65 17.32 20.47
N ARG A 78 16.56 16.05 20.06
CA ARG A 78 17.29 14.96 20.71
C ARG A 78 18.79 14.99 20.39
N GLY A 79 19.17 15.58 19.26
CA GLY A 79 20.56 15.77 18.82
C GLY A 79 21.20 17.08 19.29
N LEU A 80 20.41 18.01 19.85
CA LEU A 80 20.90 19.28 20.39
C LEU A 80 21.41 19.14 21.84
N PRO A 81 22.35 20.00 22.27
CA PRO A 81 22.86 20.00 23.64
C PRO A 81 21.78 20.40 24.65
N SER A 82 21.94 19.90 25.89
CA SER A 82 20.92 19.93 26.95
C SER A 82 20.41 21.31 27.35
N SER A 83 21.15 22.38 27.01
CA SER A 83 20.84 23.77 27.32
C SER A 83 19.66 24.35 26.53
N GLU A 84 19.26 23.71 25.42
CA GLU A 84 18.16 24.17 24.56
C GLU A 84 16.92 23.28 24.62
N ILE A 85 16.84 22.38 25.62
CA ILE A 85 15.75 21.42 25.70
C ILE A 85 14.49 22.08 26.28
N ALA A 86 13.59 22.51 25.39
CA ALA A 86 12.20 22.81 25.76
C ALA A 86 11.44 21.51 26.12
N LEU A 87 10.93 21.45 27.37
CA LEU A 87 10.27 20.28 27.97
C LEU A 87 9.15 19.66 27.10
N GLY A 88 8.45 20.49 26.32
CA GLY A 88 7.34 20.07 25.46
C GLY A 88 7.76 19.12 24.33
N TRP A 89 8.89 19.39 23.68
CA TRP A 89 9.38 18.59 22.56
C TRP A 89 9.91 17.23 22.99
N THR A 90 10.50 17.13 24.18
CA THR A 90 10.90 15.84 24.75
C THR A 90 9.69 14.93 25.01
N ARG A 91 8.57 15.49 25.47
CA ARG A 91 7.30 14.75 25.66
C ARG A 91 6.69 14.35 24.31
N LEU A 92 6.72 15.23 23.32
CA LEU A 92 6.31 14.93 21.94
C LEU A 92 7.11 13.76 21.35
N TYR A 93 8.42 13.70 21.59
CA TYR A 93 9.24 12.59 21.13
C TYR A 93 8.89 11.27 21.82
N GLN A 94 8.64 11.27 23.13
CA GLN A 94 8.20 10.06 23.86
C GLN A 94 6.84 9.55 23.36
N LEU A 95 5.97 10.44 22.90
CA LEU A 95 4.65 10.12 22.34
C LEU A 95 4.63 10.08 20.81
N SER A 96 5.80 10.19 20.16
CA SER A 96 5.93 10.35 18.70
C SER A 96 5.25 9.21 17.94
N TRP A 97 5.31 7.99 18.46
CA TRP A 97 4.64 6.84 17.87
C TRP A 97 3.11 7.05 17.76
N PHE A 98 2.46 7.40 18.87
CA PHE A 98 1.02 7.58 18.92
C PHE A 98 0.58 8.86 18.20
N LEU A 99 1.31 9.95 18.39
CA LEU A 99 1.02 11.22 17.76
C LEU A 99 1.20 11.13 16.24
N GLY A 100 2.27 10.48 15.78
CA GLY A 100 2.55 10.24 14.37
C GLY A 100 1.47 9.37 13.74
N CYS A 101 1.05 8.30 14.41
CA CYS A 101 -0.05 7.46 13.97
C CYS A 101 -1.37 8.24 13.82
N LEU A 102 -1.73 9.05 14.82
CA LEU A 102 -2.96 9.87 14.78
C LEU A 102 -2.89 10.94 13.69
N VAL A 103 -1.80 11.69 13.60
CA VAL A 103 -1.63 12.75 12.60
C VAL A 103 -1.61 12.15 11.18
N GLY A 104 -0.88 11.06 10.97
CA GLY A 104 -0.85 10.33 9.68
C GLY A 104 -2.22 9.83 9.24
N GLY A 105 -2.95 9.19 10.15
CA GLY A 105 -4.31 8.73 9.87
C GLY A 105 -5.26 9.88 9.57
N ILE A 106 -5.24 10.95 10.37
CA ILE A 106 -6.11 12.13 10.18
C ILE A 106 -5.81 12.82 8.85
N VAL A 107 -4.54 13.08 8.55
CA VAL A 107 -4.15 13.74 7.29
C VAL A 107 -4.58 12.90 6.10
N TYR A 108 -4.37 11.58 6.14
CA TYR A 108 -4.81 10.69 5.06
C TYR A 108 -6.34 10.68 4.89
N MET A 109 -7.09 10.64 6.00
CA MET A 109 -8.55 10.75 5.96
C MET A 109 -9.03 12.09 5.40
N LEU A 110 -8.37 13.21 5.76
CA LEU A 110 -8.69 14.52 5.21
C LEU A 110 -8.42 14.57 3.71
N LEU A 111 -7.29 14.04 3.26
CA LEU A 111 -6.97 13.95 1.84
C LEU A 111 -7.99 13.10 1.08
N ASP A 112 -8.42 11.98 1.65
CA ASP A 112 -9.45 11.12 1.07
C ASP A 112 -10.86 11.74 1.12
N PHE A 113 -11.11 12.66 2.06
CA PHE A 113 -12.34 13.44 2.12
C PHE A 113 -12.40 14.50 1.01
N PHE A 114 -11.31 15.25 0.80
CA PHE A 114 -11.24 16.26 -0.26
C PHE A 114 -11.12 15.65 -1.65
N TRP A 115 -10.39 14.55 -1.76
CA TRP A 115 -10.19 13.82 -3.01
C TRP A 115 -10.54 12.35 -2.76
N PRO A 116 -11.79 11.93 -2.96
CA PRO A 116 -12.17 10.54 -2.73
C PRO A 116 -11.42 9.61 -3.68
N MET A 117 -10.92 8.50 -3.15
CA MET A 117 -10.40 7.40 -3.96
C MET A 117 -11.56 6.67 -4.65
N PRO A 118 -11.51 6.40 -5.96
CA PRO A 118 -12.54 5.60 -6.62
C PRO A 118 -12.50 4.15 -6.09
N GLY A 119 -13.67 3.50 -5.98
CA GLY A 119 -13.79 2.06 -5.70
C GLY A 119 -13.28 1.56 -4.34
N LYS A 120 -13.40 2.36 -3.27
CA LYS A 120 -12.91 2.05 -1.90
C LYS A 120 -13.38 0.72 -1.29
N THR A 121 -14.54 0.21 -1.71
CA THR A 121 -15.21 -0.96 -1.12
C THR A 121 -15.63 -2.00 -2.16
N VAL A 122 -14.94 -2.06 -3.30
CA VAL A 122 -15.18 -3.12 -4.28
C VAL A 122 -14.58 -4.42 -3.75
N VAL A 123 -15.34 -5.50 -3.81
CA VAL A 123 -14.94 -6.87 -3.43
C VAL A 123 -15.01 -7.73 -4.70
N ASP A 124 -14.28 -8.84 -4.71
CA ASP A 124 -14.39 -9.83 -5.77
C ASP A 124 -15.73 -10.58 -5.69
N ASP A 125 -16.31 -10.89 -6.85
CA ASP A 125 -17.60 -11.58 -6.95
C ASP A 125 -17.52 -13.05 -6.50
N ALA A 126 -16.34 -13.65 -6.62
CA ALA A 126 -16.03 -15.01 -6.19
C ALA A 126 -14.66 -15.07 -5.51
N ASP A 127 -14.46 -16.07 -4.65
CA ASP A 127 -13.16 -16.36 -4.02
C ASP A 127 -12.24 -17.10 -5.02
N TYR A 128 -11.72 -16.37 -5.99
CA TYR A 128 -10.81 -16.90 -7.01
C TYR A 128 -9.52 -17.49 -6.42
N PHE A 129 -9.14 -17.03 -5.22
CA PHE A 129 -7.89 -17.42 -4.56
C PHE A 129 -8.09 -18.51 -3.51
N GLY A 130 -9.32 -19.00 -3.28
CA GLY A 130 -9.62 -20.03 -2.28
C GLY A 130 -9.18 -19.66 -0.87
N THR A 131 -9.25 -18.37 -0.52
CA THR A 131 -8.70 -17.85 0.75
C THR A 131 -9.68 -18.03 1.92
N PHE A 132 -10.98 -18.06 1.66
CA PHE A 132 -12.03 -18.04 2.68
C PHE A 132 -13.00 -19.24 2.62
N GLY A 133 -13.02 -20.01 1.52
CA GLY A 133 -13.92 -21.17 1.36
C GLY A 133 -13.42 -22.22 0.37
N GLU A 134 -14.23 -23.24 0.12
CA GLU A 134 -13.97 -24.23 -0.93
C GLU A 134 -13.92 -23.52 -2.29
N VAL A 135 -12.84 -23.75 -3.05
CA VAL A 135 -12.67 -23.15 -4.37
C VAL A 135 -13.87 -23.50 -5.24
N PRO A 136 -14.58 -22.52 -5.84
CA PRO A 136 -15.57 -22.81 -6.85
C PRO A 136 -14.83 -23.45 -8.02
N VAL A 137 -14.87 -24.78 -8.07
CA VAL A 137 -14.31 -25.53 -9.19
C VAL A 137 -15.10 -25.04 -10.40
N LEU A 138 -14.44 -24.33 -11.31
CA LEU A 138 -15.02 -24.05 -12.62
C LEU A 138 -15.34 -25.42 -13.20
N GLN A 139 -16.63 -25.78 -13.20
CA GLN A 139 -17.09 -27.03 -13.76
C GLN A 139 -16.64 -27.01 -15.21
N GLY A 140 -15.62 -27.82 -15.53
CA GLY A 140 -15.22 -28.02 -16.91
C GLY A 140 -16.49 -28.39 -17.66
N PHE A 141 -16.81 -27.64 -18.71
CA PHE A 141 -17.82 -28.09 -19.65
C PHE A 141 -17.38 -29.48 -20.11
N ASP A 142 -18.12 -30.50 -19.70
CA ASP A 142 -17.97 -31.83 -20.24
C ASP A 142 -18.16 -31.69 -21.76
N ASN A 143 -17.25 -32.29 -22.53
CA ASN A 143 -17.18 -32.18 -23.99
C ASN A 143 -18.35 -32.95 -24.63
N GLY A 144 -19.58 -32.58 -24.32
CA GLY A 144 -20.81 -33.20 -24.81
C GLY A 144 -21.64 -32.29 -25.72
N ASP A 145 -21.72 -30.98 -25.43
CA ASP A 145 -22.73 -30.11 -26.05
C ASP A 145 -22.18 -28.79 -26.60
N VAL A 146 -20.99 -28.82 -27.22
CA VAL A 146 -20.42 -27.65 -27.90
C VAL A 146 -20.63 -27.79 -29.41
N SER A 147 -21.57 -27.02 -29.97
CA SER A 147 -21.52 -26.68 -31.40
C SER A 147 -20.14 -26.07 -31.69
N PRO A 148 -19.41 -26.51 -32.74
CA PRO A 148 -18.01 -26.14 -32.91
C PRO A 148 -17.86 -24.62 -32.96
N VAL A 149 -17.26 -24.04 -31.92
CA VAL A 149 -16.76 -22.67 -31.99
C VAL A 149 -15.47 -22.77 -32.80
N GLU A 150 -15.45 -22.17 -33.98
CA GLU A 150 -14.25 -22.08 -34.82
C GLU A 150 -13.13 -21.38 -34.03
N VAL A 151 -12.22 -22.19 -33.51
CA VAL A 151 -10.93 -21.72 -33.02
C VAL A 151 -10.11 -21.38 -34.26
N LYS A 152 -10.05 -20.09 -34.61
CA LYS A 152 -9.00 -19.60 -35.50
C LYS A 152 -7.67 -19.76 -34.78
N GLU A 153 -7.01 -20.89 -35.02
CA GLU A 153 -5.59 -21.04 -34.74
C GLU A 153 -4.85 -19.95 -35.50
N ALA A 154 -4.37 -18.93 -34.77
CA ALA A 154 -3.32 -18.08 -35.29
C ALA A 154 -2.07 -18.95 -35.39
N SER A 155 -1.84 -19.50 -36.57
CA SER A 155 -0.68 -20.31 -36.93
C SER A 155 0.59 -19.45 -36.83
N TRP A 156 1.23 -19.43 -35.68
CA TRP A 156 2.59 -18.94 -35.54
C TRP A 156 3.55 -20.02 -36.02
N ASN A 157 3.69 -20.15 -37.34
CA ASN A 157 4.76 -20.93 -37.94
C ASN A 157 6.07 -20.17 -37.77
N VAL A 158 6.78 -20.43 -36.67
CA VAL A 158 8.20 -20.08 -36.58
C VAL A 158 8.93 -21.00 -37.55
N SER A 159 9.31 -20.46 -38.71
CA SER A 159 10.10 -21.19 -39.69
C SER A 159 11.52 -21.35 -39.15
N GLU A 160 12.03 -22.57 -39.16
CA GLU A 160 13.43 -22.91 -38.80
C GLU A 160 14.48 -22.04 -39.53
N LYS A 161 14.11 -21.35 -40.61
CA LYS A 161 14.99 -20.43 -41.36
C LYS A 161 15.32 -19.13 -40.63
N ASP A 162 14.55 -18.75 -39.59
CA ASP A 162 14.80 -17.52 -38.84
C ASP A 162 15.90 -17.69 -37.76
N ILE A 163 16.28 -18.95 -37.45
CA ILE A 163 17.31 -19.26 -36.44
C ILE A 163 18.72 -19.25 -37.06
N GLU A 164 18.88 -19.55 -38.36
CA GLU A 164 20.19 -19.58 -39.02
C GLU A 164 20.69 -18.21 -39.53
N ALA A 165 19.87 -17.16 -39.50
CA ALA A 165 20.27 -15.82 -39.96
C ALA A 165 20.94 -14.95 -38.87
N GLN A 166 21.17 -15.48 -37.67
CA GLN A 166 21.82 -14.78 -36.56
C GLN A 166 23.06 -15.50 -35.99
N GLY A 167 23.68 -16.41 -36.75
CA GLY A 167 24.94 -17.08 -36.41
C GLY A 167 25.99 -16.98 -37.52
#